data_AF-A0A8J7RT27-F1
#
_entry.id   AF-A0A8J7RT27-F1
#
_cell.length_a   1.000
_cell.length_b   1.000
_cell.length_c   1.000
_cell.angle_alpha   90.00
_cell.angle_beta   90.00
_cell.angle_gamma   90.00
#
_symmetry.space_group_name_H-M   'P 1'
#
loop_
_entity.id
_entity.type
_entity.pdbx_description
1 polymer ?
#
loop_
_entity_poly.entity_id
_entity_poly.type
_entity_poly.pdbx_seq_one_letter_code
_entity_poly.pdbx_strand_id
1 'polypeptide(L)'
;MLILGENTYISAEEAGEFLKGEPGAERWEALSSEEKEMLLKRAARHVNSLWYSGWRRAPCQAMEFPRNSSKTVPEAVKLAQALEALALSDTQAASRRQLQEQGVTSISLGKASESYGTNAGGGDLASSEALRLLRPYLLGSAVMV
;
A
#
# COMPACT_ATOMS: atom_id res chain seq x y z
N MET A 1 12.02 -15.20 2.08
CA MET A 1 10.93 -15.97 2.71
C MET A 1 9.84 -15.06 3.25
N LEU A 2 8.60 -15.31 2.84
CA LEU A 2 7.38 -14.69 3.36
C LEU A 2 6.83 -15.52 4.53
N ILE A 3 6.46 -14.84 5.62
CA ILE A 3 5.79 -15.46 6.78
C ILE A 3 4.45 -14.75 6.94
N LEU A 4 3.36 -15.50 6.74
CA LEU A 4 1.99 -15.00 6.87
C LEU A 4 1.74 -14.59 8.33
N GLY A 5 1.21 -13.38 8.53
CA GLY A 5 0.87 -12.87 9.86
C GLY A 5 2.03 -12.24 10.65
N GLU A 6 3.27 -12.35 10.15
CA GLU A 6 4.42 -11.64 10.72
C GLU A 6 4.95 -10.53 9.81
N ASN A 7 5.07 -10.81 8.50
CA ASN A 7 5.72 -9.90 7.55
C ASN A 7 4.86 -9.58 6.31
N THR A 8 3.74 -10.28 6.13
CA THR A 8 2.80 -10.08 5.02
C THR A 8 1.40 -10.57 5.41
N TYR A 9 0.36 -10.00 4.81
CA TYR A 9 -1.02 -10.49 4.93
C TYR A 9 -1.40 -11.52 3.87
N ILE A 10 -0.67 -11.55 2.74
CA ILE A 10 -0.93 -12.39 1.57
C ILE A 10 0.31 -13.13 1.08
N SER A 11 0.11 -14.25 0.38
CA SER A 11 1.18 -14.93 -0.38
C SER A 11 1.37 -14.30 -1.76
N ALA A 12 2.48 -14.63 -2.44
CA ALA A 12 2.74 -14.11 -3.79
C ALA A 12 1.71 -14.62 -4.82
N GLU A 13 1.21 -15.84 -4.64
CA GLU A 13 0.17 -16.44 -5.48
C GLU A 13 -1.18 -15.73 -5.28
N GLU A 14 -1.59 -15.54 -4.02
CA GLU A 14 -2.83 -14.84 -3.66
C GLU A 14 -2.79 -13.38 -4.14
N ALA A 15 -1.63 -12.71 -4.04
CA ALA A 15 -1.44 -11.37 -4.61
C ALA A 15 -1.67 -11.35 -6.12
N GLY A 16 -1.15 -12.35 -6.86
CA GLY A 16 -1.37 -12.45 -8.31
C GLY A 16 -2.85 -12.61 -8.65
N GLU A 17 -3.60 -13.40 -7.89
CA GLU A 17 -5.05 -13.55 -8.09
C GLU A 17 -5.82 -12.25 -7.92
N PHE A 18 -5.50 -11.46 -6.89
CA PHE A 18 -6.09 -10.14 -6.68
C PHE A 18 -5.74 -9.15 -7.80
N LEU A 19 -4.53 -9.24 -8.35
CA LEU A 19 -4.04 -8.32 -9.37
C LEU A 19 -4.46 -8.67 -10.80
N LYS A 20 -4.98 -9.88 -11.07
CA LYS A 20 -5.39 -10.31 -12.44
C LYS A 20 -6.38 -9.38 -13.15
N GLY A 21 -7.15 -8.59 -12.41
CA GLY A 21 -8.11 -7.62 -12.95
C GLY A 21 -7.60 -6.19 -13.07
N GLU A 22 -6.39 -5.91 -12.57
CA GLU A 22 -5.89 -4.54 -12.37
C GLU A 22 -4.93 -4.11 -13.49
N PRO A 23 -4.95 -2.81 -13.87
CA PRO A 23 -4.01 -2.28 -14.84
C PRO A 23 -2.59 -2.35 -14.27
N GLY A 24 -1.73 -3.17 -14.90
CA GLY A 24 -0.37 -3.44 -14.42
C GLY A 24 -0.13 -4.89 -13.98
N ALA A 25 -1.14 -5.76 -14.04
CA ALA A 25 -0.98 -7.20 -13.79
C ALA A 25 0.19 -7.83 -14.57
N GLU A 26 0.39 -7.45 -15.84
CA GLU A 26 1.49 -7.92 -16.68
C GLU A 26 2.87 -7.61 -16.07
N ARG A 27 3.01 -6.44 -15.42
CA ARG A 27 4.25 -6.05 -14.74
C ARG A 27 4.48 -6.92 -13.52
N TRP A 28 3.42 -7.20 -12.76
CA TRP A 28 3.51 -8.11 -11.62
C TRP A 28 3.97 -9.50 -12.04
N GLU A 29 3.38 -10.04 -13.12
CA GLU A 29 3.76 -11.35 -13.64
C GLU A 29 5.22 -11.41 -14.10
N ALA A 30 5.73 -10.32 -14.68
CA ALA A 30 7.12 -10.22 -15.15
C ALA A 30 8.18 -10.17 -14.03
N LEU A 31 7.80 -9.88 -12.78
CA LEU A 31 8.73 -9.79 -11.65
C LEU A 31 9.21 -11.16 -11.17
N SER A 32 10.44 -11.19 -10.65
CA SER A 32 10.99 -12.40 -10.02
C SER A 32 10.27 -12.72 -8.70
N SER A 33 10.40 -13.96 -8.24
CA SER A 33 9.89 -14.37 -6.92
C SER A 33 10.47 -13.50 -5.80
N GLU A 34 11.77 -13.21 -5.84
CA GLU A 34 12.45 -12.41 -4.82
C GLU A 34 11.94 -10.96 -4.79
N GLU A 35 11.71 -10.38 -5.97
CA GLU A 35 11.18 -9.03 -6.10
C GLU A 35 9.76 -8.95 -5.55
N LYS A 36 8.90 -9.92 -5.91
CA LYS A 36 7.54 -10.04 -5.37
C LYS A 36 7.55 -10.12 -3.85
N GLU A 37 8.44 -10.93 -3.25
CA GLU A 37 8.54 -11.02 -1.80
C GLU A 37 8.96 -9.69 -1.15
N MET A 38 9.98 -9.02 -1.72
CA MET A 38 10.48 -7.75 -1.21
C MET A 38 9.41 -6.66 -1.28
N LEU A 39 8.69 -6.57 -2.40
CA LEU A 39 7.61 -5.61 -2.60
C LEU A 39 6.46 -5.85 -1.64
N LEU A 40 6.05 -7.10 -1.44
CA LEU A 40 4.98 -7.44 -0.48
C LEU A 40 5.38 -7.06 0.96
N LYS A 41 6.62 -7.32 1.38
CA LYS A 41 7.11 -6.89 2.70
C LYS A 41 7.15 -5.38 2.85
N ARG A 42 7.51 -4.65 1.79
CA ARG A 42 7.51 -3.19 1.79
C ARG A 42 6.09 -2.64 1.87
N ALA A 43 5.18 -3.17 1.07
CA ALA A 43 3.76 -2.84 1.10
C ALA A 43 3.15 -3.11 2.49
N ALA A 44 3.47 -4.26 3.10
CA ALA A 44 2.99 -4.60 4.44
C ALA A 44 3.46 -3.59 5.50
N ARG A 45 4.71 -3.12 5.39
CA ARG A 45 5.24 -2.06 6.25
C ARG A 45 4.52 -0.72 6.04
N HIS A 46 4.25 -0.33 4.80
CA HIS A 46 3.49 0.89 4.49
C HIS A 46 2.06 0.80 5.06
N VAL A 47 1.40 -0.34 4.89
CA VAL A 47 0.07 -0.56 5.49
C VAL A 47 0.17 -0.48 7.01
N ASN A 48 1.16 -1.11 7.65
CA ASN A 48 1.31 -1.08 9.12
C ASN A 48 1.70 0.28 9.70
N SER A 49 2.31 1.18 8.93
CA SER A 49 2.71 2.50 9.44
C SER A 49 1.54 3.48 9.54
N LEU A 50 0.39 3.15 8.95
CA LEU A 50 -0.80 3.98 8.99
C LEU A 50 -1.46 3.99 10.37
N TRP A 51 -2.14 5.08 10.68
CA TRP A 51 -2.92 5.20 11.91
C TRP A 51 -4.32 4.66 11.71
N TYR A 52 -4.62 3.55 12.38
CA TYR A 52 -5.92 2.89 12.30
C TYR A 52 -6.78 3.14 13.53
N SER A 53 -8.09 3.14 13.32
CA SER A 53 -9.11 3.23 14.36
C SER A 53 -9.40 1.88 15.01
N GLY A 54 -9.65 1.89 16.32
CA GLY A 54 -9.93 0.69 17.11
C GLY A 54 -8.69 0.05 17.75
N TRP A 55 -8.88 -1.15 18.30
CA TRP A 55 -7.86 -1.87 19.06
C TRP A 55 -7.34 -3.06 18.26
N ARG A 56 -6.04 -3.35 18.41
CA ARG A 56 -5.46 -4.62 17.95
C ARG A 56 -6.17 -5.78 18.65
N ARG A 57 -6.39 -6.88 17.93
CA ARG A 57 -7.05 -8.06 18.49
C ARG A 57 -6.23 -8.66 19.63
N ALA A 58 -4.94 -8.86 19.41
CA ALA A 58 -4.03 -9.42 20.39
C ALA A 58 -2.96 -8.38 20.75
N PRO A 59 -2.57 -8.25 22.03
CA PRO A 59 -1.54 -7.28 22.43
C PRO A 59 -0.17 -7.59 21.83
N CYS A 60 0.12 -8.87 21.53
CA CYS A 60 1.41 -9.32 20.99
C CYS A 60 1.40 -9.61 19.48
N GLN A 61 0.41 -9.11 18.72
CA GLN A 61 0.41 -9.32 17.27
C GLN A 61 1.46 -8.43 16.58
N ALA A 62 2.23 -9.02 15.66
CA ALA A 62 3.26 -8.32 14.89
C ALA A 62 2.65 -7.35 13.86
N MET A 63 1.50 -7.72 13.29
CA MET A 63 0.81 -6.97 12.24
C MET A 63 -0.38 -6.17 12.78
N GLU A 64 -0.75 -5.09 12.10
CA GLU A 64 -1.81 -4.21 12.59
C GLU A 64 -3.20 -4.87 12.52
N PHE A 65 -3.45 -5.71 11.52
CA PHE A 65 -4.66 -6.52 11.40
C PHE A 65 -4.41 -7.98 11.79
N PRO A 66 -5.44 -8.68 12.31
CA PRO A 66 -6.83 -8.25 12.50
C PRO A 66 -7.02 -7.27 13.66
N ARG A 67 -8.02 -6.38 13.52
CA ARG A 67 -8.42 -5.39 14.54
C ARG A 67 -9.84 -5.64 15.01
N ASN A 68 -10.16 -5.13 16.20
CA ASN A 68 -11.44 -5.28 16.90
C ASN A 68 -11.82 -6.77 17.08
N SER A 69 -13.13 -7.08 17.13
CA SER A 69 -13.64 -8.44 17.24
C SER A 69 -13.48 -9.29 15.96
N SER A 70 -12.94 -8.73 14.86
CA SER A 70 -12.84 -9.43 13.57
C SER A 70 -11.89 -10.62 13.64
N LYS A 71 -12.37 -11.81 13.24
CA LYS A 71 -11.61 -13.08 13.23
C LYS A 71 -10.58 -13.20 12.12
N THR A 72 -10.77 -12.45 11.05
CA THR A 72 -10.00 -12.55 9.83
C THR A 72 -9.46 -11.18 9.43
N VAL A 73 -8.35 -11.18 8.69
CA VAL A 73 -7.85 -9.99 8.02
C VAL A 73 -8.87 -9.63 6.94
N PRO A 74 -9.39 -8.39 6.90
CA PRO A 74 -10.34 -7.98 5.87
C PRO A 74 -9.74 -8.12 4.46
N GLU A 75 -10.55 -8.57 3.51
CA GLU A 75 -10.13 -8.68 2.11
C GLU A 75 -9.67 -7.33 1.54
N ALA A 76 -10.28 -6.22 1.98
CA ALA A 76 -9.85 -4.87 1.62
C ALA A 76 -8.38 -4.58 2.00
N VAL A 77 -7.90 -5.10 3.13
CA VAL A 77 -6.50 -4.92 3.56
C VAL A 77 -5.55 -5.78 2.72
N LYS A 78 -5.97 -7.01 2.39
CA LYS A 78 -5.22 -7.89 1.49
C LYS A 78 -5.07 -7.28 0.10
N LEU A 79 -6.17 -6.82 -0.48
CA LEU A 79 -6.19 -6.14 -1.77
C LEU A 79 -5.38 -4.85 -1.74
N ALA A 80 -5.49 -4.04 -0.68
CA ALA A 80 -4.70 -2.83 -0.52
C ALA A 80 -3.19 -3.14 -0.48
N GLN A 81 -2.76 -4.22 0.19
CA GLN A 81 -1.36 -4.64 0.18
C GLN A 81 -0.90 -5.03 -1.23
N ALA A 82 -1.72 -5.76 -1.99
CA ALA A 82 -1.39 -6.18 -3.36
C ALA A 82 -1.25 -4.97 -4.30
N LEU A 83 -2.21 -4.03 -4.25
CA LEU A 83 -2.19 -2.80 -5.03
C LEU A 83 -1.02 -1.89 -4.67
N GLU A 84 -0.67 -1.81 -3.40
CA GLU A 84 0.50 -1.06 -2.93
C GLU A 84 1.80 -1.70 -3.45
N ALA A 85 1.91 -3.02 -3.40
CA ALA A 85 3.06 -3.74 -3.95
C ALA A 85 3.21 -3.52 -5.47
N LEU A 86 2.09 -3.50 -6.20
CA LEU A 86 2.07 -3.18 -7.63
C LEU A 86 2.49 -1.71 -7.89
N ALA A 87 2.00 -0.76 -7.09
CA ALA A 87 2.38 0.65 -7.23
C ALA A 87 3.86 0.92 -6.86
N LEU A 88 4.45 0.07 -6.02
CA LEU A 88 5.88 0.11 -5.68
C LEU A 88 6.77 -0.52 -6.75
N SER A 89 6.25 -1.42 -7.59
CA SER A 89 7.01 -1.98 -8.70
C SER A 89 7.14 -1.02 -9.89
N ASP A 90 6.32 0.03 -9.94
CA ASP A 90 6.42 1.08 -10.95
C ASP A 90 7.65 1.97 -10.70
N THR A 91 8.72 1.67 -11.42
CA THR A 91 10.01 2.38 -11.34
C THR A 91 9.93 3.84 -11.80
N GLN A 92 9.00 4.20 -12.69
CA GLN A 92 8.77 5.60 -13.07
C GLN A 92 8.07 6.36 -11.95
N ALA A 93 7.14 5.72 -11.24
CA ALA A 93 6.55 6.30 -10.03
C ALA A 93 7.59 6.45 -8.91
N ALA A 94 8.52 5.49 -8.76
CA ALA A 94 9.62 5.59 -7.80
C ALA A 94 10.57 6.75 -8.12
N SER A 95 10.96 6.94 -9.38
CA SER A 95 11.80 8.06 -9.80
C SER A 95 11.12 9.42 -9.61
N ARG A 96 9.80 9.51 -9.87
CA ARG A 96 8.99 10.71 -9.58
C ARG A 96 8.91 11.01 -8.08
N ARG A 97 8.69 10.00 -7.22
CA ARG A 97 8.68 10.18 -5.75
C ARG A 97 10.03 10.65 -5.23
N GLN A 98 11.13 10.12 -5.74
CA GLN A 98 12.48 10.55 -5.35
C GLN A 98 12.74 12.02 -5.70
N LEU A 99 12.24 12.50 -6.85
CA LEU A 99 12.31 13.92 -7.21
C LEU A 99 11.47 14.79 -6.27
N GLN A 100 10.28 14.33 -5.88
CA GLN A 100 9.42 15.02 -4.91
C GLN A 100 10.05 15.08 -3.51
N GLU A 101 10.65 13.99 -3.04
CA GLU A 101 11.39 13.92 -1.76
C GLU A 101 12.58 14.88 -1.73
N GLN A 102 13.22 15.11 -2.88
CA GLN A 102 14.30 16.09 -3.03
C GLN A 102 13.78 17.55 -3.06
N GLY A 103 12.48 17.77 -2.82
CA GLY A 103 11.87 19.09 -2.78
C GLY A 103 11.62 19.69 -4.17
N VAL A 104 11.67 18.89 -5.23
CA VAL A 104 11.31 19.33 -6.57
C VAL A 104 9.79 19.44 -6.65
N THR A 105 9.29 20.61 -6.24
CA THR A 105 7.85 20.96 -6.21
C THR A 105 7.31 21.36 -7.58
N SER A 106 8.19 21.66 -8.54
CA SER A 106 7.83 21.94 -9.93
C SER A 106 8.93 21.46 -10.88
N ILE A 107 8.53 20.74 -11.93
CA ILE A 107 9.37 20.46 -13.09
C ILE A 107 8.69 21.08 -14.30
N SER A 108 9.28 22.12 -14.87
CA SER A 108 8.88 22.64 -16.18
C SER A 108 9.50 21.77 -17.27
N LEU A 109 8.88 20.64 -17.58
CA LEU A 109 9.20 19.84 -18.78
C LEU A 109 8.46 20.46 -19.98
N GLY A 110 8.96 21.60 -20.46
CA GLY A 110 8.38 22.29 -21.63
C GLY A 110 6.91 22.71 -21.43
N LYS A 111 6.03 22.39 -22.39
CA LYS A 111 4.60 22.79 -22.37
C LYS A 111 3.71 22.05 -21.34
N ALA A 112 4.26 21.11 -20.57
CA ALA A 112 3.53 20.39 -19.54
C ALA A 112 4.00 20.88 -18.15
N SER A 113 3.05 21.41 -17.37
CA SER A 113 3.25 21.79 -15.98
C SER A 113 2.55 20.74 -15.11
N GLU A 114 3.32 20.02 -14.30
CA GLU A 114 2.80 19.06 -13.31
C GLU A 114 3.05 19.66 -11.92
N SER A 115 1.96 19.86 -11.16
CA SER A 115 2.00 20.42 -9.80
C SER A 115 1.65 19.31 -8.81
N TYR A 116 2.56 18.99 -7.88
CA TYR A 116 2.35 17.97 -6.86
C TYR A 116 1.81 18.62 -5.58
N GLY A 117 0.56 18.30 -5.22
CA GLY A 117 -0.04 18.74 -3.96
C GLY A 117 0.50 17.94 -2.78
N THR A 118 1.10 18.61 -1.80
CA THR A 118 1.57 18.02 -0.54
C THR A 118 0.40 17.77 0.40
N ASN A 119 -0.29 16.63 0.27
CA ASN A 119 -1.24 16.21 1.29
C ASN A 119 -0.48 15.62 2.49
N ALA A 120 -0.01 16.52 3.36
CA ALA A 120 0.54 16.18 4.67
C ALA A 120 -0.58 15.72 5.62
N GLY A 121 -0.98 14.44 5.55
CA GLY A 121 -1.95 13.88 6.50
C GLY A 121 -2.51 12.49 6.21
N GLY A 122 -2.27 11.90 5.04
CA GLY A 122 -2.64 10.51 4.75
C GLY A 122 -1.39 9.74 4.40
N GLY A 123 -1.03 8.73 5.20
CA GLY A 123 0.30 8.12 5.16
C GLY A 123 0.75 7.59 3.79
N ASP A 124 2.07 7.39 3.70
CA ASP A 124 2.93 7.14 2.53
C ASP A 124 2.58 5.94 1.63
N LEU A 125 1.30 5.72 1.31
CA LEU A 125 0.90 4.74 0.32
C LEU A 125 1.18 5.28 -1.08
N ALA A 126 1.87 4.46 -1.85
CA ALA A 126 2.12 4.67 -3.27
C ALA A 126 0.82 4.61 -4.08
N SER A 127 -0.13 3.76 -3.69
CA SER A 127 -1.41 3.57 -4.39
C SER A 127 -2.55 4.35 -3.74
N SER A 128 -3.19 5.22 -4.52
CA SER A 128 -4.40 5.95 -4.09
C SER A 128 -5.62 5.02 -3.94
N GLU A 129 -5.66 3.90 -4.66
CA GLU A 129 -6.72 2.89 -4.55
C GLU A 129 -6.56 2.06 -3.27
N ALA A 130 -5.32 1.68 -2.93
CA ALA A 130 -5.02 1.04 -1.65
C ALA A 130 -5.46 1.93 -0.48
N LEU A 131 -5.20 3.23 -0.56
CA LEU A 131 -5.67 4.19 0.44
C LEU A 131 -7.21 4.25 0.50
N ARG A 132 -7.92 4.25 -0.64
CA ARG A 132 -9.39 4.23 -0.66
C ARG A 132 -9.98 3.01 0.02
N LEU A 133 -9.37 1.84 -0.17
CA LEU A 133 -9.79 0.60 0.49
C LEU A 133 -9.54 0.64 2.01
N LEU A 134 -8.46 1.29 2.44
CA LEU A 134 -8.10 1.39 3.85
C LEU A 134 -8.81 2.53 4.59
N ARG A 135 -9.36 3.52 3.87
CA ARG A 135 -10.07 4.68 4.45
C ARG A 135 -11.01 4.29 5.60
N PRO A 136 -11.92 3.31 5.48
CA PRO A 136 -12.85 2.97 6.57
C PRO A 136 -12.17 2.55 7.88
N TYR A 137 -10.92 2.10 7.81
CA TYR A 137 -10.14 1.65 8.95
C TYR A 137 -9.24 2.74 9.52
N LEU A 138 -8.94 3.81 8.76
CA LEU A 138 -8.03 4.87 9.19
C LEU A 138 -8.66 5.72 10.30
N LEU A 139 -7.83 6.10 11.27
CA LEU A 139 -8.21 7.00 12.35
C LEU A 139 -8.52 8.39 11.78
N GLY A 140 -9.70 8.94 12.06
CA GLY A 140 -10.12 10.26 11.55
C GLY A 140 -10.77 10.26 10.16
N SER A 141 -10.97 9.10 9.54
CA SER A 141 -11.72 8.97 8.27
C SER A 141 -13.25 9.09 8.43
N ALA A 142 -13.73 9.12 9.66
CA ALA A 142 -15.13 9.35 9.95
C ALA A 142 -15.49 10.77 9.51
N VAL A 143 -16.23 10.86 8.40
CA VAL A 143 -17.08 12.02 8.11
C VAL A 143 -17.93 12.22 9.36
N MET A 144 -17.69 13.29 10.12
CA MET A 144 -18.68 13.79 11.04
C MET A 144 -19.90 14.18 10.20
N VAL A 145 -20.97 13.41 10.31
CA VAL A 145 -22.32 13.78 9.85
C VAL A 145 -23.07 14.34 11.06
#